data_AF-A0A090WM48-F1
#
_entry.id   AF-A0A090WM48-F1
#
_cell.length_a   1.000
_cell.length_b   1.000
_cell.length_c   1.000
_cell.angle_alpha   90.00
_cell.angle_beta   90.00
_cell.angle_gamma   90.00
#
_symmetry.space_group_name_H-M   'P 1'
#
loop_
_entity.id
_entity.type
_entity.pdbx_description
1 polymer ?
#
loop_
_entity_poly.entity_id
_entity_poly.type
_entity_poly.pdbx_seq_one_letter_code
_entity_poly.pdbx_strand_id
1 'polypeptide(L)'
;MRSLATRQSNLALSKYVNEAVEVLKAAEFDLIILETSGIGQSDTEIIEHSDVSLYVMTPEFGAATQLEKIDMLDFADLVAINKFDKRGGSLDALRDVKNNTCVIIICGIPIRTIYPYSEPSLLSLMIPE
;
A
#
# COMPACT_ATOMS: atom_id res chain seq x y z
N MET A 1 -20.78 -5.29 5.57
CA MET A 1 -19.78 -4.35 6.14
C MET A 1 -18.83 -3.99 5.01
N ARG A 2 -18.50 -2.70 4.75
CA ARG A 2 -17.66 -2.30 3.59
C ARG A 2 -16.27 -1.79 3.96
N SER A 3 -16.07 -1.34 5.20
CA SER A 3 -14.79 -0.83 5.70
C SER A 3 -14.68 -1.11 7.20
N LEU A 4 -13.46 -1.36 7.68
CA LEU A 4 -13.15 -1.53 9.10
C LEU A 4 -12.53 -0.24 9.63
N ALA A 5 -13.11 0.29 10.71
CA ALA A 5 -12.50 1.40 11.43
C ALA A 5 -11.51 0.87 12.47
N THR A 6 -10.34 1.49 12.57
CA THR A 6 -9.31 1.16 13.57
C THR A 6 -9.86 1.25 15.00
N ARG A 7 -10.65 2.30 15.29
CA ARG A 7 -11.33 2.56 16.58
C ARG A 7 -10.40 2.64 17.81
N GLN A 8 -9.09 2.72 17.61
CA GLN A 8 -8.08 2.98 18.64
C GLN A 8 -7.12 4.05 18.11
N SER A 9 -6.70 4.98 18.97
CA SER A 9 -5.63 5.92 18.66
C SER A 9 -4.30 5.16 18.66
N ASN A 10 -3.50 5.31 17.60
CA ASN A 10 -2.15 4.75 17.41
C ASN A 10 -2.06 3.33 16.82
N LEU A 11 -3.11 2.82 16.18
CA LEU A 11 -3.02 1.60 15.36
C LEU A 11 -3.39 1.94 13.92
N ALA A 12 -2.75 1.28 12.96
CA ALA A 12 -3.14 1.38 11.55
C ALA A 12 -4.23 0.36 11.16
N LEU A 13 -4.42 -0.68 11.98
CA LEU A 13 -5.35 -1.77 11.71
C LEU A 13 -6.43 -1.93 12.79
N SER A 14 -7.56 -2.52 12.39
CA SER A 14 -8.62 -2.88 13.32
C SER A 14 -8.30 -4.23 13.96
N LYS A 15 -8.62 -4.40 15.25
CA LYS A 15 -8.47 -5.69 15.95
C LYS A 15 -9.21 -6.88 15.32
N TYR A 16 -10.14 -6.60 14.40
CA TYR A 16 -10.95 -7.60 13.69
C TYR A 16 -10.39 -7.98 12.31
N VAL A 17 -9.22 -7.47 11.93
CA VAL A 17 -8.62 -7.71 10.61
C VAL A 17 -8.37 -9.20 10.37
N ASN A 18 -7.77 -9.90 11.34
CA ASN A 18 -7.54 -11.34 11.23
C ASN A 18 -8.85 -12.12 10.99
N GLU A 19 -9.89 -11.84 11.79
CA GLU A 19 -11.19 -12.50 11.64
C GLU A 19 -11.79 -12.23 10.25
N ALA A 20 -11.65 -11.00 9.74
CA ALA A 20 -12.14 -10.64 8.41
C ALA A 20 -11.38 -11.37 7.29
N VAL A 21 -10.04 -11.45 7.39
CA VAL A 21 -9.20 -12.18 6.43
C VAL A 21 -9.56 -13.66 6.41
N GLU A 22 -9.73 -14.30 7.58
CA GLU A 22 -10.11 -15.71 7.65
C GLU A 22 -11.48 -15.99 7.04
N VAL A 23 -12.46 -15.08 7.22
CA VAL A 23 -13.77 -15.18 6.55
C VAL A 23 -13.63 -15.09 5.03
N LEU A 24 -12.81 -14.18 4.52
CA LEU A 24 -12.59 -14.03 3.07
C LEU A 24 -11.86 -15.24 2.47
N LYS A 25 -10.88 -15.81 3.20
CA LYS A 25 -10.20 -17.05 2.82
C LYS A 25 -11.18 -18.22 2.78
N ALA A 26 -12.03 -18.36 3.79
CA ALA A 26 -13.06 -19.40 3.84
C ALA A 26 -14.13 -19.24 2.75
N ALA A 27 -14.33 -18.03 2.25
CA ALA A 27 -15.20 -17.72 1.11
C ALA A 27 -14.52 -17.92 -0.26
N GLU A 28 -13.30 -18.47 -0.29
CA GLU A 28 -12.58 -18.86 -1.51
C GLU A 28 -12.31 -17.69 -2.47
N PHE A 29 -12.04 -16.49 -1.93
CA PHE A 29 -11.56 -15.38 -2.76
C PHE A 29 -10.12 -15.65 -3.22
N ASP A 30 -9.87 -15.46 -4.52
CA ASP A 30 -8.53 -15.65 -5.11
C ASP A 30 -7.53 -14.57 -4.68
N LEU A 31 -8.02 -13.36 -4.37
CA LEU A 31 -7.19 -12.21 -4.01
C LEU A 31 -7.88 -11.38 -2.91
N ILE A 32 -7.17 -11.19 -1.80
CA ILE A 32 -7.59 -10.33 -0.70
C ILE A 32 -6.61 -9.17 -0.60
N ILE A 33 -7.12 -7.94 -0.74
CA ILE A 33 -6.31 -6.73 -0.58
C ILE A 33 -6.67 -6.09 0.75
N LEU A 34 -5.67 -5.95 1.62
CA LEU A 34 -5.80 -5.31 2.92
C LEU A 34 -5.12 -3.94 2.86
N GLU A 35 -5.90 -2.88 3.03
CA GLU A 35 -5.43 -1.50 3.05
C GLU A 35 -5.48 -0.94 4.47
N THR A 36 -4.40 -0.28 4.89
CA THR A 36 -4.33 0.44 6.16
C THR A 36 -4.86 1.86 6.00
N SER A 37 -5.29 2.50 7.09
CA SER A 37 -5.77 3.90 7.05
C SER A 37 -4.69 4.96 6.80
N GLY A 38 -3.47 4.54 6.46
CA GLY A 38 -2.26 5.35 6.43
C GLY A 38 -1.44 5.08 7.69
N ILE A 39 -0.20 4.65 7.48
CA ILE A 39 0.75 4.30 8.53
C ILE A 39 1.68 5.46 8.86
N GLY A 40 2.12 5.54 10.12
CA GLY A 40 3.32 6.30 10.47
C GLY A 40 4.57 5.64 9.86
N GLN A 41 5.72 6.31 9.96
CA GLN A 41 6.98 5.81 9.37
C GLN A 41 7.49 4.48 9.97
N SER A 42 6.97 4.07 11.14
CA SER A 42 7.41 2.87 11.89
C SER A 42 6.34 1.81 12.09
N ASP A 43 5.21 1.89 11.38
CA ASP A 43 4.11 0.94 11.56
C ASP A 43 4.23 -0.19 10.52
N THR A 44 4.52 -1.39 11.01
CA THR A 44 4.77 -2.61 10.25
C THR A 44 3.71 -3.70 10.50
N GLU A 45 2.63 -3.38 11.22
CA GLU A 45 1.62 -4.35 11.66
C GLU A 45 0.99 -5.11 10.48
N ILE A 46 0.86 -4.45 9.33
CA ILE A 46 0.29 -5.02 8.10
C ILE A 46 1.04 -6.26 7.59
N ILE A 47 2.33 -6.38 7.89
CA ILE A 47 3.19 -7.47 7.43
C ILE A 47 2.80 -8.78 8.11
N GLU A 48 2.37 -8.73 9.36
CA GLU A 48 1.95 -9.93 10.10
C GLU A 48 0.61 -10.49 9.60
N HIS A 49 -0.12 -9.72 8.77
CA HIS A 49 -1.46 -10.05 8.28
C HIS A 49 -1.54 -10.25 6.76
N SER A 50 -0.42 -10.19 6.04
CA SER A 50 -0.38 -10.29 4.58
C SER A 50 0.70 -11.25 4.09
N ASP A 51 0.40 -11.98 3.01
CA ASP A 51 1.38 -12.88 2.37
C ASP A 51 2.41 -12.10 1.54
N VAL A 52 2.01 -10.93 1.01
CA VAL A 52 2.84 -10.00 0.24
C VAL A 52 2.49 -8.59 0.64
N SER A 53 3.51 -7.77 0.89
CA SER A 53 3.39 -6.40 1.34
C SER A 53 3.77 -5.39 0.24
N LEU A 54 2.95 -4.35 0.09
CA LEU A 54 3.18 -3.26 -0.86
C LEU A 54 3.22 -1.92 -0.11
N TYR A 55 4.39 -1.30 -0.06
CA TYR A 55 4.52 0.05 0.48
C TYR A 55 4.30 1.09 -0.62
N VAL A 56 3.32 1.98 -0.45
CA VAL A 56 3.01 3.03 -1.43
C VAL A 56 3.45 4.38 -0.89
N MET A 57 4.27 5.09 -1.64
CA MET A 57 4.77 6.42 -1.31
C MET A 57 4.62 7.40 -2.47
N THR A 58 4.86 8.69 -2.22
CA THR A 58 4.95 9.72 -3.26
C THR A 58 6.39 10.24 -3.38
N PRO A 59 6.80 10.82 -4.52
CA PRO A 59 8.13 11.41 -4.70
C PRO A 59 8.49 12.50 -3.69
N GLU A 60 7.49 13.08 -3.01
CA GLU A 60 7.67 14.20 -2.08
C GLU A 60 8.03 13.77 -0.64
N PHE A 61 9.08 12.97 -0.45
CA PHE A 61 9.52 12.54 0.90
C PHE A 61 10.56 13.49 1.54
N GLY A 62 11.02 14.52 0.82
CA GLY A 62 12.01 15.48 1.31
C GLY A 62 13.44 15.04 1.02
N ALA A 63 14.32 15.05 2.04
CA ALA A 63 15.70 14.61 1.88
C ALA A 63 15.82 13.08 1.85
N ALA A 64 16.79 12.54 1.12
CA ALA A 64 17.05 11.09 1.06
C ALA A 64 17.22 10.43 2.44
N THR A 65 17.75 11.15 3.43
CA THR A 65 17.89 10.67 4.81
C THR A 65 16.56 10.45 5.55
N GLN A 66 15.43 10.90 4.99
CA GLN A 66 14.11 10.55 5.54
C GLN A 66 13.68 9.14 5.15
N LEU A 67 14.22 8.58 4.06
CA LEU A 67 13.93 7.20 3.65
C LEU A 67 14.49 6.20 4.66
N GLU A 68 15.67 6.49 5.23
CA GLU A 68 16.31 5.70 6.29
C GLU A 68 15.48 5.60 7.58
N LYS A 69 14.40 6.39 7.71
CA LYS A 69 13.49 6.37 8.86
C LYS A 69 12.21 5.61 8.60
N ILE A 70 11.99 5.14 7.38
CA ILE A 70 10.77 4.44 6.98
C ILE A 70 11.06 2.95 7.10
N ASP A 71 10.67 2.36 8.23
CA ASP A 71 10.93 0.95 8.54
C ASP A 71 10.33 0.03 7.44
N MET A 72 9.16 0.40 6.91
CA MET A 72 8.51 -0.36 5.83
C MET A 72 9.33 -0.50 4.54
N LEU A 73 10.32 0.36 4.27
CA LEU A 73 11.17 0.19 3.09
C LEU A 73 12.06 -1.04 3.18
N ASP A 74 12.46 -1.42 4.40
CA ASP A 74 13.29 -2.61 4.65
C ASP A 74 12.46 -3.90 4.67
N PHE A 75 11.17 -3.81 5.01
CA PHE A 75 10.31 -4.98 5.16
C PHE A 75 9.34 -5.22 4.00
N ALA A 76 9.08 -4.22 3.16
CA ALA A 76 8.13 -4.36 2.06
C ALA A 76 8.71 -5.23 0.92
N ASP A 77 7.91 -6.19 0.45
CA ASP A 77 8.25 -7.00 -0.73
C ASP A 77 8.28 -6.15 -2.01
N LEU A 78 7.39 -5.15 -2.07
CA LEU A 78 7.21 -4.25 -3.19
C LEU A 78 7.10 -2.80 -2.71
N VAL A 79 7.67 -1.87 -3.47
CA VAL A 79 7.48 -0.44 -3.25
C VAL A 79 6.82 0.19 -4.48
N ALA A 80 5.75 0.95 -4.30
CA ALA A 80 5.15 1.75 -5.35
C ALA A 80 5.39 3.24 -5.12
N ILE A 81 5.93 3.93 -6.14
CA ILE A 81 6.02 5.39 -6.17
C ILE A 81 4.82 5.92 -6.97
N ASN A 82 3.82 6.43 -6.24
CA ASN A 82 2.61 7.01 -6.79
C ASN A 82 2.77 8.51 -7.10
N LYS A 83 1.95 9.03 -8.01
CA LYS A 83 2.02 10.42 -8.52
C LYS A 83 3.34 10.72 -9.20
N PHE A 84 3.90 9.73 -9.90
CA PHE A 84 5.20 9.86 -10.56
C PHE A 84 5.20 10.88 -11.70
N ASP A 85 4.02 11.26 -12.19
CA ASP A 85 3.80 12.33 -13.17
C ASP A 85 4.16 13.74 -12.67
N LYS A 86 4.31 13.93 -11.35
CA LYS A 86 4.73 15.22 -10.79
C LYS A 86 6.16 15.58 -11.20
N ARG A 87 6.35 16.82 -11.65
CA ARG A 87 7.66 17.34 -12.06
C ARG A 87 8.53 17.61 -10.84
N GLY A 88 9.79 17.15 -10.87
CA GLY A 88 10.85 17.65 -9.99
C GLY A 88 11.30 16.77 -8.83
N GLY A 89 11.02 15.45 -8.84
CA GLY A 89 11.56 14.54 -7.80
C GLY A 89 11.33 13.06 -8.05
N SER A 90 10.47 12.67 -9.00
CA SER A 90 10.11 11.26 -9.25
C SER A 90 11.30 10.38 -9.67
N LEU A 91 12.21 10.90 -10.50
CA LEU A 91 13.40 10.14 -10.92
C LEU A 91 14.41 9.98 -9.78
N ASP A 92 14.51 10.97 -8.90
CA ASP A 92 15.40 10.93 -7.74
C ASP A 92 14.83 9.96 -6.69
N ALA A 93 13.51 10.01 -6.45
CA ALA A 93 12.79 9.05 -5.64
C ALA A 93 13.02 7.60 -6.09
N LEU A 94 12.94 7.35 -7.40
CA LEU A 94 13.22 6.03 -7.96
C LEU A 94 14.66 5.60 -7.70
N ARG A 95 15.63 6.50 -7.83
CA ARG A 95 17.05 6.18 -7.59
C ARG A 95 17.29 5.86 -6.12
N ASP A 96 16.73 6.65 -5.22
CA ASP A 96 16.96 6.53 -3.79
C ASP A 96 16.29 5.28 -3.18
N VAL A 97 15.19 4.82 -3.77
CA VAL A 97 14.43 3.63 -3.31
C VAL A 97 14.94 2.32 -3.92
N LYS A 98 15.64 2.34 -5.07
CA LYS A 98 16.00 1.13 -5.85
C LYS A 98 17.07 0.22 -5.20
N ASN A 99 17.42 0.41 -3.93
CA ASN A 99 18.46 -0.35 -3.24
C ASN A 99 18.00 -1.75 -2.77
N ASN A 100 17.51 -2.57 -3.72
CA ASN A 100 17.17 -4.01 -3.66
C ASN A 100 15.68 -4.40 -3.70
N THR A 101 14.75 -3.44 -3.81
CA THR A 101 13.31 -3.74 -3.87
C THR A 101 12.73 -3.46 -5.25
N CYS A 102 11.79 -4.29 -5.70
CA CYS A 102 11.07 -4.07 -6.96
C CYS A 102 10.19 -2.81 -6.83
N VAL A 103 10.40 -1.84 -7.74
CA VAL A 103 9.67 -0.57 -7.70
C VAL A 103 8.61 -0.51 -8.79
N ILE A 104 7.36 -0.28 -8.40
CA ILE A 104 6.22 -0.04 -9.28
C ILE A 104 6.01 1.48 -9.41
N ILE A 105 5.87 1.96 -10.65
CA ILE A 105 5.60 3.37 -10.92
C ILE A 105 4.12 3.56 -11.20
N ILE A 106 3.45 4.44 -10.43
CA ILE A 106 2.03 4.76 -10.62
C ILE A 106 1.89 6.24 -10.97
N CYS A 107 1.27 6.54 -12.12
CA CYS A 107 1.00 7.89 -12.62
C CYS A 107 -0.51 8.15 -12.69
N GLY A 108 -0.97 9.33 -12.27
CA GLY A 108 -2.34 9.79 -12.55
C GLY A 108 -3.50 9.05 -11.85
N ILE A 109 -3.22 8.13 -10.92
CA ILE A 109 -4.27 7.39 -10.20
C ILE A 109 -4.45 7.93 -8.78
N PRO A 110 -5.61 8.54 -8.44
CA PRO A 110 -5.95 8.77 -7.04
C PRO A 110 -6.25 7.42 -6.40
N ILE A 111 -5.40 6.95 -5.49
CA ILE A 111 -5.67 5.76 -4.69
C ILE A 111 -6.81 6.11 -3.73
N ARG A 112 -8.03 5.74 -4.10
CA ARG A 112 -9.20 5.69 -3.23
C ARG A 112 -9.49 4.23 -2.97
N THR A 113 -9.24 3.79 -1.74
CA THR A 113 -9.66 2.52 -1.13
C THR A 113 -9.78 1.34 -2.09
N ILE A 114 -8.80 0.44 -2.07
CA ILE A 114 -8.83 -0.79 -2.88
C ILE A 114 -9.87 -1.74 -2.28
N TYR A 115 -10.90 -2.08 -3.06
CA TYR A 115 -11.94 -3.03 -2.68
C TYR A 115 -11.48 -4.48 -2.95
N PRO A 116 -11.96 -5.48 -2.19
CA PRO A 116 -11.78 -6.87 -2.58
C PRO A 116 -12.48 -7.11 -3.92
N TYR A 117 -11.69 -7.46 -4.94
CA TYR A 117 -12.16 -7.76 -6.29
C TYR A 117 -12.54 -9.24 -6.37
N SER A 118 -13.79 -9.54 -6.70
CA SER A 118 -14.28 -10.90 -6.97
C SER A 118 -14.70 -11.14 -8.43
N GLU A 119 -14.43 -10.20 -9.33
CA GLU A 119 -14.89 -10.26 -10.73
C GLU A 119 -13.76 -9.85 -11.71
N PRO A 120 -13.20 -10.78 -12.50
CA PRO A 120 -12.12 -10.50 -13.47
C PRO A 120 -12.50 -9.57 -14.65
N SER A 121 -13.77 -9.17 -14.77
CA SER A 121 -14.31 -8.44 -15.93
C SER A 121 -14.14 -6.91 -15.87
N LEU A 122 -13.69 -6.34 -14.74
CA LEU A 122 -13.62 -4.89 -14.50
C LEU A 122 -12.21 -4.28 -14.57
N LEU A 123 -11.25 -4.98 -15.19
CA LEU A 123 -9.87 -4.50 -15.41
C LEU A 123 -9.80 -3.15 -16.17
N SER A 124 -10.89 -2.72 -16.82
CA SER A 124 -10.94 -1.52 -17.65
C SER A 124 -11.34 -0.21 -16.94
N LEU A 125 -11.63 -0.19 -15.63
CA LEU A 125 -12.22 1.00 -14.99
C LEU A 125 -11.24 1.96 -14.27
N MET A 126 -9.93 1.80 -14.45
CA MET A 126 -8.91 2.67 -13.82
C MET A 126 -8.03 3.48 -14.80
N ILE A 127 -8.56 3.81 -15.99
CA ILE A 127 -7.98 4.85 -16.84
C ILE A 127 -9.09 5.86 -17.13
N PRO A 128 -9.10 7.05 -16.52
CA PRO A 128 -9.98 8.11 -16.99
C PRO A 128 -9.51 8.57 -18.38
N GLU A 129 -10.46 8.86 -19.29
CA GLU A 129 -10.15 9.66 -20.50
C GLU A 129 -9.63 11.05 -20.12
#